data_AF-A0A815P693-F1
#
_entry.id   AF-A0A815P693-F1
#
_cell.length_a   1.000
_cell.length_b   1.000
_cell.length_c   1.000
_cell.angle_alpha   90.00
_cell.angle_beta   90.00
_cell.angle_gamma   90.00
#
_symmetry.space_group_name_H-M   'P 1'
#
loop_
_entity.id
_entity.type
_entity.pdbx_description
1 polymer ?
#
loop_
_entity_poly.entity_id
_entity_poly.type
_entity_poly.pdbx_seq_one_letter_code
_entity_poly.pdbx_strand_id
1 'polypeptide(L)'
;MFNSFQVSSLVLFGLFCSGEAWFNDPLEFRFSSNGVIQGWYCVRVDMTNPSGWHDNYICTNKPLPLSFRSRGTDCNRFNGEKCVHMVEPSDPSWSENELCLASA
;
A
#
# COMPACT_ATOMS: atom_id res chain seq x y z
N MET A 1 24.92 -50.36 -4.31
CA MET A 1 24.82 -49.99 -5.74
C MET A 1 23.71 -48.96 -5.85
N PHE A 2 24.04 -47.68 -6.01
CA PHE A 2 23.06 -46.66 -6.40
C PHE A 2 23.56 -46.03 -7.70
N ASN A 3 22.70 -46.14 -8.72
CA ASN A 3 22.97 -45.71 -10.08
C ASN A 3 23.00 -44.19 -10.19
N SER A 4 24.01 -43.72 -10.92
CA SER A 4 24.14 -42.39 -11.50
C SER A 4 23.06 -42.16 -12.56
N PHE A 5 22.52 -40.93 -12.70
CA PHE A 5 22.35 -40.24 -13.99
C PHE A 5 22.22 -38.72 -13.81
N GLN A 6 22.70 -38.00 -14.83
CA GLN A 6 23.40 -36.72 -14.78
C GLN A 6 22.57 -35.46 -14.51
N VAL A 7 23.14 -34.52 -13.76
CA VAL A 7 22.86 -33.09 -13.90
C VAL A 7 23.86 -32.54 -14.92
N SER A 8 23.38 -32.05 -16.06
CA SER A 8 24.21 -31.29 -17.00
C SER A 8 23.48 -30.05 -17.44
N SER A 9 23.86 -28.94 -16.81
CA SER A 9 24.16 -27.71 -17.53
C SER A 9 25.15 -26.93 -16.67
N LEU A 10 26.38 -26.88 -17.18
CA LEU A 10 27.43 -26.01 -16.67
C LEU A 10 26.95 -24.56 -16.73
N VAL A 11 26.90 -23.89 -15.58
CA VAL A 11 27.16 -22.45 -15.51
C VAL A 11 28.21 -22.21 -14.43
N LEU A 12 29.25 -21.53 -14.87
CA LEU A 12 30.52 -21.24 -14.23
C LEU A 12 30.34 -20.46 -12.91
N PHE A 13 31.21 -20.70 -11.94
CA PHE A 13 31.31 -19.97 -10.68
C PHE A 13 31.26 -18.45 -10.88
N GLY A 14 30.29 -17.80 -10.25
CA GLY A 14 30.22 -16.36 -10.04
C GLY A 14 29.27 -16.09 -8.89
N LEU A 15 29.71 -15.30 -7.92
CA LEU A 15 28.89 -14.80 -6.82
C LEU A 15 27.51 -14.36 -7.32
N PHE A 16 26.47 -15.09 -6.94
CA PHE A 16 25.16 -14.49 -6.78
C PHE A 16 24.78 -14.68 -5.33
N CYS A 17 25.07 -13.66 -4.52
CA CYS A 17 24.09 -13.31 -3.51
C CYS A 17 22.86 -12.90 -4.32
N SER A 18 22.02 -13.85 -4.74
CA SER A 18 20.70 -13.54 -5.27
C SER A 18 19.88 -13.12 -4.07
N GLY A 19 20.18 -11.91 -3.55
CA GLY A 19 19.25 -11.14 -2.78
C GLY A 19 18.00 -11.04 -3.65
N GLU A 20 16.96 -11.73 -3.21
CA GLU A 20 15.71 -11.83 -3.93
C GLU A 20 15.23 -10.39 -4.21
N ALA A 21 14.89 -10.11 -5.47
CA ALA A 21 14.61 -8.75 -5.95
C ALA A 21 13.37 -8.08 -5.30
N TRP A 22 12.69 -8.75 -4.36
CA TRP A 22 11.50 -8.25 -3.68
C TRP A 22 11.77 -7.10 -2.69
N PHE A 23 13.01 -6.89 -2.25
CA PHE A 23 13.31 -5.84 -1.26
C PHE A 23 13.59 -4.46 -1.88
N ASN A 24 13.85 -4.39 -3.20
CA ASN A 24 14.24 -3.14 -3.87
C ASN A 24 13.13 -2.47 -4.69
N ASP A 25 11.94 -3.06 -4.76
CA ASP A 25 10.83 -2.38 -5.45
C ASP A 25 10.47 -1.08 -4.71
N PRO A 26 10.33 0.06 -5.41
CA PRO A 26 9.88 1.29 -4.77
C PRO A 26 8.47 1.10 -4.20
N LEU A 27 8.17 1.81 -3.11
CA LEU A 27 6.79 1.89 -2.63
C LEU A 27 5.96 2.69 -3.63
N GLU A 28 4.91 2.08 -4.15
CA GLU A 28 3.96 2.72 -5.07
C GLU A 28 2.61 2.94 -4.40
N PHE A 29 1.98 4.07 -4.70
CA PHE A 29 0.61 4.39 -4.33
C PHE A 29 -0.23 4.55 -5.60
N ARG A 30 -1.46 4.03 -5.58
CA ARG A 30 -2.46 4.23 -6.63
C ARG A 30 -3.81 4.58 -6.04
N PHE A 31 -4.46 5.58 -6.63
CA PHE A 31 -5.88 5.81 -6.39
C PHE A 31 -6.70 5.00 -7.40
N SER A 32 -7.80 4.41 -6.94
CA SER A 32 -8.76 3.69 -7.77
C SER A 32 -10.16 4.15 -7.42
N SER A 33 -10.92 4.57 -8.42
CA SER A 33 -12.34 4.90 -8.31
C SER A 33 -13.26 3.81 -8.84
N ASN A 34 -12.74 2.58 -8.97
CA ASN A 34 -13.46 1.44 -9.52
C ASN A 34 -13.20 0.16 -8.70
N GLY A 35 -13.01 0.32 -7.40
CA GLY A 35 -12.77 -0.77 -6.47
C GLY A 35 -11.30 -1.10 -6.25
N VAL A 36 -11.07 -2.26 -5.63
CA VAL A 36 -9.73 -2.76 -5.29
C VAL A 36 -8.96 -3.18 -6.53
N ILE A 37 -7.65 -2.92 -6.55
CA ILE A 37 -6.75 -3.40 -7.61
C ILE A 37 -6.27 -4.80 -7.22
N GLN A 38 -6.43 -5.78 -8.12
CA GLN A 38 -6.01 -7.16 -7.85
C GLN A 38 -4.49 -7.24 -7.60
N GLY A 39 -4.09 -7.90 -6.51
CA GLY A 39 -2.70 -8.03 -6.09
C GLY A 39 -2.13 -6.85 -5.31
N TRP A 40 -2.94 -5.84 -4.98
CA TRP A 40 -2.55 -4.67 -4.20
C TRP A 40 -3.22 -4.66 -2.82
N TYR A 41 -2.62 -3.92 -1.89
CA TYR A 41 -3.14 -3.71 -0.55
C TYR A 41 -3.91 -2.39 -0.52
N CYS A 42 -5.23 -2.44 -0.38
CA CYS A 42 -6.10 -1.27 -0.57
C CYS A 42 -6.84 -0.88 0.71
N VAL A 43 -6.91 0.41 0.98
CA VAL A 43 -7.75 1.03 2.01
C VAL A 43 -8.82 1.88 1.35
N ARG A 44 -10.05 1.80 1.86
CA ARG A 44 -11.19 2.55 1.34
C ARG A 44 -11.05 4.02 1.71
N VAL A 45 -11.35 4.90 0.75
CA VAL A 45 -11.54 6.34 0.99
C VAL A 45 -13.01 6.54 1.35
N ASP A 46 -13.29 6.86 2.61
CA ASP A 46 -14.66 6.97 3.14
C ASP A 46 -14.97 8.42 3.53
N MET A 47 -15.73 9.12 2.68
CA MET A 47 -16.08 10.52 2.89
C MET A 47 -17.40 10.65 3.65
N THR A 48 -17.48 11.67 4.52
CA THR A 48 -18.63 11.97 5.39
C THR A 48 -19.95 12.20 4.62
N ASN A 49 -19.90 12.50 3.31
CA ASN A 49 -21.08 12.60 2.44
C ASN A 49 -20.95 11.66 1.21
N PRO A 50 -21.43 10.40 1.29
CA PRO A 50 -20.89 9.27 0.54
C PRO A 50 -21.55 8.97 -0.82
N SER A 51 -22.42 9.83 -1.36
CA SER A 51 -23.07 9.50 -2.65
C SER A 51 -22.01 9.37 -3.75
N GLY A 52 -21.74 8.14 -4.19
CA GLY A 52 -20.78 7.83 -5.26
C GLY A 52 -19.34 7.57 -4.82
N TRP A 53 -19.05 7.41 -3.52
CA TRP A 53 -17.67 7.19 -3.02
C TRP A 53 -17.36 5.76 -2.56
N HIS A 54 -18.30 4.83 -2.76
CA HIS A 54 -18.26 3.45 -2.27
C HIS A 54 -17.25 2.52 -2.97
N ASP A 55 -16.51 3.01 -3.94
CA ASP A 55 -15.56 2.27 -4.78
C ASP A 55 -14.23 2.99 -4.90
N ASN A 56 -14.00 3.99 -4.06
CA ASN A 56 -12.74 4.72 -4.00
C ASN A 56 -11.77 4.09 -3.00
N TYR A 57 -10.56 3.83 -3.46
CA TYR A 57 -9.50 3.17 -2.71
C TYR A 57 -8.14 3.81 -2.96
N ILE A 58 -7.30 3.80 -1.93
CA ILE A 58 -5.86 4.02 -2.05
C ILE A 58 -5.20 2.65 -1.89
N CYS A 59 -4.38 2.28 -2.86
CA CYS A 59 -3.74 0.98 -2.93
C CYS A 59 -2.22 1.11 -2.92
N THR A 60 -1.53 0.18 -2.25
CA THR A 60 -0.07 0.07 -2.24
C THR A 60 0.39 -1.29 -2.76
N ASN A 61 1.57 -1.31 -3.38
CA ASN A 61 2.22 -2.55 -3.82
C ASN A 61 2.85 -3.35 -2.68
N LYS A 62 2.86 -2.78 -1.46
CA LYS A 62 3.38 -3.39 -0.24
C LYS A 62 2.33 -3.37 0.88
N PRO A 63 2.34 -4.36 1.79
CA PRO A 63 1.40 -4.40 2.92
C PRO A 63 1.79 -3.34 3.96
N LEU A 64 1.21 -2.15 3.84
CA LEU A 64 1.35 -1.09 4.85
C LEU A 64 0.08 -1.06 5.71
N PRO A 65 0.22 -0.83 7.03
CA PRO A 65 -0.93 -0.70 7.94
C PRO A 65 -1.57 0.67 7.75
N LEU A 66 -2.13 0.96 6.58
CA LEU A 66 -2.74 2.26 6.28
C LEU A 66 -4.17 2.34 6.81
N SER A 67 -4.60 3.54 7.17
CA SER A 67 -6.00 3.86 7.44
C SER A 67 -6.33 5.24 6.88
N PHE A 68 -7.47 5.36 6.20
CA PHE A 68 -8.01 6.63 5.75
C PHE A 68 -8.96 7.20 6.81
N ARG A 69 -8.95 8.52 7.00
CA ARG A 69 -9.84 9.24 7.92
C ARG A 69 -10.29 10.56 7.29
N SER A 70 -11.56 10.90 7.46
CA SER A 70 -12.09 12.24 7.23
C SER A 70 -12.35 12.90 8.58
N ARG A 71 -11.96 14.18 8.77
CA ARG A 71 -12.08 14.90 10.06
C ARG A 71 -13.55 15.25 10.38
N GLY A 72 -14.33 14.21 10.67
CA GLY A 72 -15.70 14.32 11.15
C GLY A 72 -16.02 13.38 12.33
N THR A 73 -15.04 12.61 12.85
CA THR A 73 -15.35 11.51 13.80
C THR A 73 -14.52 11.40 15.07
N ASP A 74 -13.41 12.11 15.30
CA ASP A 74 -12.83 12.13 16.65
C ASP A 74 -11.73 13.20 16.85
N CYS A 75 -11.96 14.18 17.72
CA CYS A 75 -10.98 15.21 18.09
C CYS A 75 -9.89 14.68 19.05
N ASN A 76 -10.00 13.43 19.53
CA ASN A 76 -9.14 12.88 20.58
C ASN A 76 -8.14 11.81 20.10
N ARG A 77 -7.93 11.63 18.80
CA ARG A 77 -7.37 10.37 18.25
C ARG A 77 -5.91 10.40 17.82
N PHE A 78 -5.10 11.32 18.34
CA PHE A 78 -3.66 11.31 18.11
C PHE A 78 -2.93 10.41 19.11
N ASN A 79 -3.25 9.12 19.14
CA ASN A 79 -2.44 8.12 19.86
C ASN A 79 -1.18 7.78 19.05
N GLY A 80 -0.34 8.78 18.77
CA GLY A 80 0.99 8.61 18.18
C GLY A 80 1.04 8.12 16.72
N GLU A 81 -0.08 8.08 16.00
CA GLU A 81 -0.11 7.69 14.59
C GLU A 81 0.58 8.73 13.70
N LYS A 82 1.29 8.27 12.67
CA LYS A 82 1.94 9.14 11.68
C LYS A 82 0.99 9.33 10.51
N CYS A 83 0.46 10.54 10.36
CA CYS A 83 -0.52 10.88 9.33
C CYS A 83 0.01 11.92 8.35
N VAL A 84 -0.48 11.87 7.12
CA VAL A 84 -0.29 12.90 6.09
C VAL A 84 -1.65 13.41 5.63
N HIS A 85 -1.75 14.72 5.42
CA HIS A 85 -2.97 15.33 4.89
C HIS A 85 -3.12 15.03 3.40
N MET A 86 -4.32 14.62 3.01
CA MET A 86 -4.71 14.44 1.63
C MET A 86 -5.34 15.72 1.10
N VAL A 87 -4.50 16.73 0.86
CA VAL A 87 -4.96 18.05 0.40
C VAL A 87 -5.18 18.04 -1.11
N GLU A 88 -6.36 18.43 -1.54
CA GLU A 88 -6.65 18.78 -2.93
C GLU A 88 -6.66 20.32 -3.06
N PRO A 89 -5.64 20.96 -3.67
CA PRO A 89 -5.58 22.43 -3.74
C PRO A 89 -6.77 23.08 -4.45
N SER A 90 -7.38 22.34 -5.38
CA SER A 90 -8.56 22.78 -6.13
C SER A 90 -9.87 22.58 -5.36
N ASP A 91 -9.86 21.76 -4.30
CA ASP A 91 -11.03 21.52 -3.45
C ASP A 91 -10.61 21.54 -1.96
N PRO A 92 -10.63 22.72 -1.31
CA PRO A 92 -10.23 22.87 0.08
C PRO A 92 -11.03 22.02 1.08
N SER A 93 -12.19 21.48 0.70
CA SER A 93 -12.96 20.58 1.57
C SER A 93 -12.20 19.29 1.88
N TRP A 94 -11.22 18.91 1.06
CA TRP A 94 -10.34 17.75 1.29
C TRP A 94 -9.27 17.97 2.35
N SER A 95 -9.06 19.20 2.81
CA SER A 95 -8.02 19.53 3.81
C SER A 95 -8.17 18.79 5.15
N GLU A 96 -9.34 18.19 5.35
CA GLU A 96 -9.71 17.44 6.54
C GLU A 96 -9.50 15.92 6.39
N ASN A 97 -9.05 15.46 5.22
CA ASN A 97 -8.78 14.06 4.97
C ASN A 97 -7.32 13.71 5.28
N GLU A 98 -7.10 12.57 5.92
CA GLU A 98 -5.80 12.11 6.37
C GLU A 98 -5.59 10.64 6.00
N LEU A 99 -4.36 10.33 5.58
CA LEU A 99 -3.87 8.96 5.44
C LEU A 99 -2.85 8.69 6.55
N CYS A 100 -3.17 7.74 7.43
CA CYS A 100 -2.38 7.42 8.61
C CYS A 100 -1.74 6.04 8.49
N LEU A 101 -0.51 5.92 8.97
CA LEU A 101 0.04 4.63 9.40
C LEU A 101 -0.58 4.30 10.74
N ALA A 102 -1.40 3.25 10.78
CA ALA A 102 -1.96 2.71 12.01
C ALA A 102 -0.80 2.30 12.94
N SER A 103 -0.89 2.72 14.20
CA SER A 103 0.03 2.25 15.23
C SER A 103 -0.25 0.76 15.51
N ALA A 104 0.83 -0.02 15.59
CA ALA A 104 0.81 -1.44 15.89
C ALA A 104 0.32 -1.72 17.32
#